data_AF-A0A7R9TUH7-F1
#
_entry.id   AF-A0A7R9TUH7-F1
#
_cell.length_a   1.000
_cell.length_b   1.000
_cell.length_c   1.000
_cell.angle_alpha   90.00
_cell.angle_beta   90.00
_cell.angle_gamma   90.00
#
_symmetry.space_group_name_H-M   'P 1'
#
loop_
_entity.id
_entity.type
_entity.pdbx_description
1 polymer ?
#
loop_
_entity_poly.entity_id
_entity_poly.type
_entity_poly.pdbx_seq_one_letter_code
_entity_poly.pdbx_strand_id
1 'polypeptide(L)'
;RRRRRRRRAAGGDHRAAPAGEEDARVDAGGGGGGETEAEAFARAAHDATASLCDNYSNEELAPFLEPLVSALVTGATNVGACAMARARCLASLACVARAAAFDFEPFAPGTLRALASLAGAEASGGAPVDSLKRLAVVEGAAAVRARALAAMATIVAAVGEDAAPAGAVDALLDAATKGVSDQGGDDASSTMRECSLRCFGRLAVVLEGRLSPWLPGATRAAANADDDDDAGGGGGGGSSAP
;
A
#
# COMPACT_ATOMS: atom_id res chain seq x y z
N ARG A 1 -32.92 -53.96 -57.97
CA ARG A 1 -34.00 -54.92 -57.61
C ARG A 1 -34.60 -54.52 -56.26
N ARG A 2 -35.92 -54.24 -56.23
CA ARG A 2 -36.91 -54.52 -55.15
C ARG A 2 -36.67 -53.91 -53.74
N ARG A 3 -37.50 -52.94 -53.33
CA ARG A 3 -38.74 -53.06 -52.50
C ARG A 3 -38.43 -53.02 -50.99
N ARG A 4 -38.78 -51.94 -50.28
CA ARG A 4 -40.10 -51.60 -49.66
C ARG A 4 -40.34 -52.24 -48.28
N ARG A 5 -40.71 -51.34 -47.34
CA ARG A 5 -41.78 -51.45 -46.31
C ARG A 5 -41.45 -52.24 -45.03
N ARG A 6 -41.41 -51.58 -43.87
CA ARG A 6 -42.48 -51.08 -42.96
C ARG A 6 -42.88 -52.12 -41.89
N ARG A 7 -42.81 -51.69 -40.61
CA ARG A 7 -43.71 -51.92 -39.45
C ARG A 7 -43.02 -51.22 -38.26
N ARG A 8 -43.41 -50.04 -37.74
CA ARG A 8 -44.60 -49.59 -36.99
C ARG A 8 -45.02 -50.48 -35.78
N ALA A 9 -44.73 -49.90 -34.60
CA ALA A 9 -45.52 -49.75 -33.35
C ALA A 9 -45.81 -50.97 -32.46
N ALA A 10 -45.43 -50.90 -31.17
CA ALA A 10 -46.31 -50.53 -30.04
C ALA A 10 -45.66 -50.84 -28.66
N GLY A 11 -45.99 -50.02 -27.64
CA GLY A 11 -45.73 -50.23 -26.19
C GLY A 11 -44.51 -49.46 -25.68
N GLY A 12 -44.57 -48.47 -24.79
CA GLY A 12 -45.56 -48.17 -23.74
C GLY A 12 -44.90 -48.35 -22.37
N ASP A 13 -44.69 -47.23 -21.67
CA ASP A 13 -44.53 -47.08 -20.22
C ASP A 13 -43.25 -47.58 -19.50
N HIS A 14 -42.38 -46.65 -19.06
CA HIS A 14 -42.45 -46.05 -17.72
C HIS A 14 -41.10 -45.41 -17.27
N ARG A 15 -41.23 -44.21 -16.68
CA ARG A 15 -40.34 -43.51 -15.75
C ARG A 15 -39.01 -42.93 -16.28
N ALA A 16 -39.11 -41.67 -16.69
CA ALA A 16 -38.08 -40.67 -16.43
C ALA A 16 -37.93 -40.47 -14.90
N ALA A 17 -36.70 -40.48 -14.41
CA ALA A 17 -36.34 -40.04 -13.07
C ALA A 17 -35.88 -38.56 -13.13
N PRO A 18 -36.28 -37.72 -12.18
CA PRO A 18 -36.17 -36.26 -12.27
C PRO A 18 -34.80 -35.73 -11.80
N ALA A 19 -34.49 -34.54 -12.32
CA ALA A 19 -33.54 -33.60 -11.74
C ALA A 19 -33.92 -33.26 -10.28
N GLY A 20 -32.94 -33.24 -9.39
CA GLY A 20 -32.92 -32.38 -8.20
C GLY A 20 -31.70 -31.47 -8.37
N GLU A 21 -31.82 -30.15 -8.43
CA GLU A 21 -32.12 -29.24 -7.30
C GLU A 21 -31.24 -29.53 -6.09
N GLU A 22 -29.95 -29.22 -6.22
CA GLU A 22 -29.15 -28.82 -5.06
C GLU A 22 -29.35 -27.32 -4.86
N ASP A 23 -30.44 -27.04 -4.16
CA ASP A 23 -30.83 -25.73 -3.68
C ASP A 23 -29.94 -25.31 -2.51
N ALA A 24 -29.58 -24.05 -2.54
CA ALA A 24 -28.68 -23.40 -1.62
C ALA A 24 -29.19 -23.49 -0.17
N ARG A 25 -28.33 -23.97 0.73
CA ARG A 25 -28.42 -23.60 2.14
C ARG A 25 -27.20 -22.76 2.50
N VAL A 26 -27.42 -21.47 2.33
CA VAL A 26 -26.68 -20.39 2.98
C VAL A 26 -26.82 -20.61 4.48
N ASP A 27 -25.77 -21.10 5.12
CA ASP A 27 -25.64 -21.04 6.57
C ASP A 27 -25.14 -19.62 6.92
N ALA A 28 -26.07 -18.81 7.37
CA ALA A 28 -25.82 -17.48 7.90
C ALA A 28 -25.76 -17.58 9.42
N GLY A 29 -24.57 -17.38 9.99
CA GLY A 29 -24.44 -17.06 11.41
C GLY A 29 -23.10 -17.43 12.04
N GLY A 30 -22.27 -16.43 12.32
CA GLY A 30 -21.22 -16.55 13.34
C GLY A 30 -19.97 -15.74 13.06
N GLY A 31 -19.89 -14.55 13.64
CA GLY A 31 -18.80 -13.58 13.53
C GLY A 31 -17.37 -14.15 13.58
N GLY A 32 -16.62 -13.82 12.55
CA GLY A 32 -15.18 -13.94 12.47
C GLY A 32 -14.77 -13.39 11.11
N GLY A 33 -14.26 -12.17 11.06
CA GLY A 33 -13.66 -11.62 9.83
C GLY A 33 -12.40 -12.41 9.49
N GLY A 34 -12.57 -13.60 8.91
CA GLY A 34 -11.48 -14.45 8.47
C GLY A 34 -10.83 -13.82 7.26
N GLU A 35 -9.50 -13.63 7.33
CA GLU A 35 -8.64 -13.33 6.19
C GLU A 35 -8.98 -14.31 5.06
N THR A 36 -9.31 -13.79 3.86
CA THR A 36 -9.60 -14.67 2.72
C THR A 36 -8.36 -15.47 2.35
N GLU A 37 -8.51 -16.69 1.82
CA GLU A 37 -7.34 -17.49 1.37
C GLU A 37 -6.46 -16.73 0.38
N ALA A 38 -7.08 -15.91 -0.48
CA ALA A 38 -6.38 -15.02 -1.41
C ALA A 38 -5.55 -13.94 -0.70
N GLU A 39 -6.07 -13.36 0.39
CA GLU A 39 -5.36 -12.36 1.18
C GLU A 39 -4.21 -12.99 1.98
N ALA A 40 -4.43 -14.16 2.56
CA ALA A 40 -3.39 -14.91 3.27
C ALA A 40 -2.24 -15.31 2.34
N PHE A 41 -2.57 -15.76 1.12
CA PHE A 41 -1.57 -16.03 0.09
C PHE A 41 -0.81 -14.78 -0.32
N ALA A 42 -1.51 -13.65 -0.56
CA ALA A 42 -0.87 -12.39 -0.90
C ALA A 42 0.09 -11.93 0.20
N ARG A 43 -0.32 -12.04 1.48
CA ARG A 43 0.54 -11.72 2.62
C ARG A 43 1.80 -12.60 2.62
N ALA A 44 1.63 -13.92 2.51
CA ALA A 44 2.75 -14.85 2.46
C ALA A 44 3.71 -14.57 1.28
N ALA A 45 3.18 -14.17 0.12
CA ALA A 45 3.99 -13.79 -1.03
C ALA A 45 4.82 -12.52 -0.78
N HIS A 46 4.23 -11.50 -0.15
CA HIS A 46 4.95 -10.28 0.24
C HIS A 46 6.01 -10.55 1.32
N ASP A 47 5.72 -11.41 2.29
CA ASP A 47 6.66 -11.84 3.32
C ASP A 47 7.83 -12.64 2.71
N ALA A 48 7.53 -13.55 1.77
CA ALA A 48 8.54 -14.29 1.02
C ALA A 48 9.40 -13.34 0.16
N THR A 49 8.81 -12.31 -0.43
CA THR A 49 9.56 -11.28 -1.19
C THR A 49 10.52 -10.52 -0.28
N ALA A 50 10.10 -10.15 0.94
CA ALA A 50 10.97 -9.50 1.90
C ALA A 50 12.13 -10.42 2.31
N SER A 51 11.84 -11.69 2.62
CA SER A 51 12.86 -12.69 2.93
C SER A 51 13.85 -12.89 1.78
N LEU A 52 13.36 -12.94 0.53
CA LEU A 52 14.21 -13.02 -0.66
C LEU A 52 15.14 -11.79 -0.76
N CYS A 53 14.61 -10.59 -0.58
CA CYS A 53 15.41 -9.35 -0.59
C CYS A 53 16.49 -9.30 0.51
N ASP A 54 16.26 -9.95 1.66
CA ASP A 54 17.22 -9.97 2.77
C ASP A 54 18.32 -11.04 2.58
N ASN A 55 18.10 -12.05 1.72
CA ASN A 55 19.00 -13.20 1.57
C ASN A 55 19.71 -13.28 0.21
N TYR A 56 19.19 -12.61 -0.82
CA TYR A 56 19.76 -12.64 -2.18
C TYR A 56 20.69 -11.45 -2.41
N SER A 57 21.73 -11.66 -3.21
CA SER A 57 22.54 -10.55 -3.71
C SER A 57 21.80 -9.77 -4.80
N ASN A 58 22.23 -8.53 -5.05
CA ASN A 58 21.71 -7.70 -6.13
C ASN A 58 21.87 -8.38 -7.51
N GLU A 59 22.97 -9.08 -7.74
CA GLU A 59 23.23 -9.82 -8.99
C GLU A 59 22.23 -10.95 -9.22
N GLU A 60 21.84 -11.66 -8.16
CA GLU A 60 20.85 -12.75 -8.23
C GLU A 60 19.42 -12.23 -8.44
N LEU A 61 19.14 -11.00 -7.98
CA LEU A 61 17.86 -10.32 -8.17
C LEU A 61 17.70 -9.75 -9.59
N ALA A 62 18.78 -9.32 -10.22
CA ALA A 62 18.78 -8.59 -11.50
C ALA A 62 17.88 -9.20 -12.60
N PRO A 63 17.87 -10.53 -12.85
CA PRO A 63 17.03 -11.13 -13.89
C PRO A 63 15.52 -10.99 -13.64
N PHE A 64 15.11 -10.74 -12.38
CA PHE A 64 13.72 -10.70 -11.96
C PHE A 64 13.22 -9.28 -11.69
N LEU A 65 14.09 -8.26 -11.74
CA LEU A 65 13.74 -6.89 -11.35
C LEU A 65 12.64 -6.30 -12.23
N GLU A 66 12.75 -6.39 -13.55
CA GLU A 66 11.75 -5.81 -14.46
C GLU A 66 10.32 -6.33 -14.21
N PRO A 67 10.06 -7.66 -14.23
CA PRO A 67 8.71 -8.16 -13.96
C PRO A 67 8.25 -7.90 -12.52
N LEU A 68 9.15 -7.96 -11.54
CA LEU A 68 8.83 -7.73 -10.13
C LEU A 68 8.45 -6.26 -9.87
N VAL A 69 9.24 -5.32 -10.35
CA VAL A 69 8.98 -3.88 -10.21
C VAL A 69 7.69 -3.51 -10.93
N SER A 70 7.49 -4.00 -12.16
CA SER A 70 6.26 -3.78 -12.93
C SER A 70 5.01 -4.26 -12.17
N ALA A 71 5.05 -5.47 -11.61
CA ALA A 71 3.94 -6.03 -10.83
C ALA A 71 3.66 -5.22 -9.56
N LEU A 72 4.70 -4.84 -8.82
CA LEU A 72 4.57 -4.07 -7.57
C LEU A 72 4.07 -2.64 -7.80
N VAL A 73 4.55 -1.97 -8.85
CA VAL A 73 4.06 -0.64 -9.24
C VAL A 73 2.59 -0.71 -9.68
N THR A 74 2.23 -1.72 -10.48
CA THR A 74 0.84 -1.96 -10.88
C THR A 74 -0.05 -2.21 -9.67
N GLY A 75 0.39 -3.04 -8.73
CA GLY A 75 -0.35 -3.32 -7.49
C GLY A 75 -0.51 -2.08 -6.59
N ALA A 76 0.54 -1.27 -6.45
CA ALA A 76 0.49 -0.04 -5.65
C ALA A 76 -0.44 1.03 -6.26
N THR A 77 -0.47 1.11 -7.59
CA THR A 77 -1.28 2.09 -8.34
C THR A 77 -2.71 1.63 -8.63
N ASN A 78 -3.05 0.37 -8.35
CA ASN A 78 -4.38 -0.17 -8.62
C ASN A 78 -5.45 0.48 -7.73
N VAL A 79 -6.21 1.40 -8.31
CA VAL A 79 -7.32 2.11 -7.62
C VAL A 79 -8.43 1.16 -7.18
N GLY A 80 -8.59 0.00 -7.84
CA GLY A 80 -9.55 -1.03 -7.46
C GLY A 80 -9.11 -1.92 -6.29
N ALA A 81 -7.84 -1.84 -5.87
CA ALA A 81 -7.32 -2.60 -4.74
C ALA A 81 -7.54 -1.86 -3.41
N CYS A 82 -7.72 -2.62 -2.32
CA CYS A 82 -7.82 -2.03 -0.99
C CYS A 82 -6.50 -1.37 -0.58
N ALA A 83 -6.57 -0.38 0.31
CA ALA A 83 -5.40 0.37 0.79
C ALA A 83 -4.31 -0.54 1.37
N MET A 84 -4.69 -1.63 2.04
CA MET A 84 -3.77 -2.60 2.62
C MET A 84 -2.94 -3.34 1.55
N ALA A 85 -3.58 -3.81 0.47
CA ALA A 85 -2.88 -4.47 -0.63
C ALA A 85 -1.90 -3.51 -1.33
N ARG A 86 -2.31 -2.27 -1.55
CA ARG A 86 -1.46 -1.22 -2.12
C ARG A 86 -0.27 -0.91 -1.20
N ALA A 87 -0.51 -0.79 0.10
CA ALA A 87 0.53 -0.59 1.11
C ALA A 87 1.55 -1.74 1.15
N ARG A 88 1.10 -3.01 1.03
CA ARG A 88 1.99 -4.17 0.92
C ARG A 88 2.86 -4.11 -0.34
N CYS A 89 2.28 -3.73 -1.48
CA CYS A 89 3.04 -3.53 -2.72
C CYS A 89 4.13 -2.46 -2.56
N LEU A 90 3.81 -1.33 -1.92
CA LEU A 90 4.79 -0.26 -1.62
C LEU A 90 5.91 -0.74 -0.70
N ALA A 91 5.58 -1.52 0.33
CA ALA A 91 6.58 -2.08 1.25
C ALA A 91 7.52 -3.05 0.53
N SER A 92 6.99 -3.99 -0.26
CA SER A 92 7.82 -4.92 -1.04
C SER A 92 8.64 -4.18 -2.09
N LEU A 93 8.10 -3.15 -2.74
CA LEU A 93 8.85 -2.32 -3.69
C LEU A 93 10.05 -1.64 -3.03
N ALA A 94 9.87 -1.11 -1.82
CA ALA A 94 10.96 -0.52 -1.05
C ALA A 94 12.01 -1.56 -0.63
N CYS A 95 11.60 -2.79 -0.30
CA CYS A 95 12.54 -3.88 -0.04
C CYS A 95 13.36 -4.26 -1.28
N VAL A 96 12.69 -4.41 -2.42
CA VAL A 96 13.34 -4.74 -3.70
C VAL A 96 14.31 -3.64 -4.12
N ALA A 97 13.91 -2.37 -4.05
CA ALA A 97 14.79 -1.25 -4.39
C ALA A 97 16.06 -1.23 -3.53
N ARG A 98 15.91 -1.45 -2.22
CA ARG A 98 17.04 -1.50 -1.29
C ARG A 98 17.96 -2.69 -1.56
N ALA A 99 17.42 -3.87 -1.85
CA ALA A 99 18.21 -5.07 -2.12
C ALA A 99 18.91 -5.03 -3.48
N ALA A 100 18.25 -4.46 -4.50
CA ALA A 100 18.82 -4.26 -5.82
C ALA A 100 19.86 -3.13 -5.86
N ALA A 101 19.79 -2.16 -4.94
CA ALA A 101 20.70 -1.02 -4.87
C ALA A 101 20.85 -0.32 -6.24
N PHE A 102 22.07 -0.25 -6.77
CA PHE A 102 22.37 0.38 -8.06
C PHE A 102 21.65 -0.30 -9.25
N ASP A 103 21.40 -1.62 -9.18
CA ASP A 103 20.71 -2.34 -10.27
C ASP A 103 19.23 -1.92 -10.41
N PHE A 104 18.70 -1.17 -9.45
CA PHE A 104 17.36 -0.58 -9.53
C PHE A 104 17.32 0.70 -10.39
N GLU A 105 18.46 1.34 -10.69
CA GLU A 105 18.56 2.62 -11.39
C GLU A 105 17.70 2.71 -12.66
N PRO A 106 17.67 1.70 -13.57
CA PRO A 106 16.89 1.78 -14.80
C PRO A 106 15.38 1.95 -14.57
N PHE A 107 14.88 1.50 -13.41
CA PHE A 107 13.46 1.51 -13.07
C PHE A 107 13.07 2.71 -12.21
N ALA A 108 14.04 3.40 -11.61
CA ALA A 108 13.80 4.47 -10.64
C ALA A 108 12.99 5.66 -11.22
N PRO A 109 13.29 6.23 -12.41
CA PRO A 109 12.56 7.40 -12.91
C PRO A 109 11.07 7.14 -13.15
N GLY A 110 10.74 5.98 -13.73
CA GLY A 110 9.35 5.56 -13.98
C GLY A 110 8.59 5.27 -12.70
N THR A 111 9.24 4.54 -11.79
CA THR A 111 8.68 4.19 -10.47
C THR A 111 8.42 5.44 -9.63
N LEU A 112 9.40 6.34 -9.53
CA LEU A 112 9.28 7.57 -8.74
C LEU A 112 8.17 8.48 -9.28
N ARG A 113 7.96 8.58 -10.60
CA ARG A 113 6.81 9.32 -11.15
C ARG A 113 5.47 8.68 -10.78
N ALA A 114 5.36 7.35 -10.85
CA ALA A 114 4.15 6.64 -10.49
C ALA A 114 3.83 6.82 -8.99
N LEU A 115 4.85 6.74 -8.13
CA LEU A 115 4.71 6.94 -6.69
C LEU A 115 4.44 8.41 -6.32
N ALA A 116 5.02 9.37 -7.04
CA ALA A 116 4.73 10.79 -6.84
C ALA A 116 3.26 11.10 -7.13
N SER A 117 2.70 10.50 -8.20
CA SER A 117 1.26 10.58 -8.49
C SER A 117 0.43 10.00 -7.35
N LEU A 118 0.87 8.89 -6.74
CA LEU A 118 0.21 8.30 -5.57
C LEU A 118 0.29 9.18 -4.31
N ALA A 119 1.46 9.74 -4.03
CA ALA A 119 1.69 10.63 -2.90
C ALA A 119 0.91 11.96 -3.03
N GLY A 120 0.58 12.37 -4.27
CA GLY A 120 -0.27 13.51 -4.63
C GLY A 120 -1.67 13.16 -5.12
N ALA A 121 -2.12 11.90 -5.03
CA ALA A 121 -3.42 11.50 -5.53
C ALA A 121 -4.53 12.01 -4.60
N GLU A 122 -5.26 13.01 -5.13
CA GLU A 122 -6.49 13.55 -4.58
C GLU A 122 -7.55 12.46 -4.34
N ALA A 123 -8.28 12.59 -3.23
CA ALA A 123 -9.44 11.76 -2.95
C ALA A 123 -10.61 12.11 -3.88
N SER A 124 -10.52 11.77 -5.17
CA SER A 124 -11.64 11.92 -6.11
C SER A 124 -12.58 10.71 -5.96
N GLY A 125 -13.81 10.98 -5.52
CA GLY A 125 -14.75 9.98 -5.03
C GLY A 125 -15.63 9.27 -6.06
N GLY A 126 -16.56 8.47 -5.53
CA GLY A 126 -17.69 7.92 -6.29
C GLY A 126 -18.34 6.64 -5.74
N ALA A 127 -19.18 6.75 -4.70
CA ALA A 127 -20.43 5.99 -4.43
C ALA A 127 -20.94 6.34 -3.02
N PRO A 128 -22.27 6.29 -2.73
CA PRO A 128 -22.79 6.43 -1.38
C PRO A 128 -22.47 5.16 -0.60
N VAL A 129 -21.28 5.12 0.00
CA VAL A 129 -20.90 4.08 0.96
C VAL A 129 -21.04 4.67 2.36
N ASP A 130 -21.61 3.88 3.28
CA ASP A 130 -21.79 4.19 4.70
C ASP A 130 -20.63 5.02 5.27
N SER A 131 -20.93 6.04 6.06
CA SER A 131 -19.98 7.06 6.54
C SER A 131 -18.70 6.46 7.16
N LEU A 132 -18.79 5.29 7.81
CA LEU A 132 -17.64 4.55 8.36
C LEU A 132 -16.73 3.94 7.28
N LYS A 133 -17.27 3.43 6.17
CA LYS A 133 -16.48 2.94 5.04
C LYS A 133 -15.79 4.08 4.30
N ARG A 134 -16.39 5.28 4.25
CA ARG A 134 -15.68 6.47 3.73
C ARG A 134 -14.50 6.87 4.61
N LEU A 135 -14.67 6.89 5.93
CA LEU A 135 -13.57 7.17 6.87
C LEU A 135 -12.41 6.19 6.68
N ALA A 136 -12.70 4.88 6.65
CA ALA A 136 -11.67 3.86 6.39
C ALA A 136 -11.02 3.97 5.00
N VAL A 137 -11.75 4.40 3.97
CA VAL A 137 -11.19 4.66 2.63
C VAL A 137 -10.29 5.90 2.63
N VAL A 138 -10.67 6.96 3.35
CA VAL A 138 -9.90 8.21 3.45
C VAL A 138 -8.64 8.01 4.30
N GLU A 139 -8.74 7.35 5.46
CA GLU A 139 -7.61 6.95 6.30
C GLU A 139 -6.67 6.01 5.55
N GLY A 140 -7.22 5.02 4.85
CA GLY A 140 -6.46 4.12 3.99
C GLY A 140 -5.72 4.85 2.87
N ALA A 141 -6.31 5.88 2.27
CA ALA A 141 -5.66 6.70 1.26
C ALA A 141 -4.50 7.53 1.84
N ALA A 142 -4.68 8.13 3.03
CA ALA A 142 -3.61 8.85 3.73
C ALA A 142 -2.44 7.92 4.08
N ALA A 143 -2.75 6.74 4.61
CA ALA A 143 -1.79 5.69 4.93
C ALA A 143 -1.00 5.18 3.71
N VAL A 144 -1.63 5.14 2.53
CA VAL A 144 -0.96 4.80 1.26
C VAL A 144 -0.09 5.94 0.76
N ARG A 145 -0.54 7.20 0.87
CA ARG A 145 0.30 8.38 0.54
C ARG A 145 1.57 8.43 1.39
N ALA A 146 1.42 8.26 2.70
CA ALA A 146 2.54 8.19 3.64
C ALA A 146 3.55 7.10 3.26
N ARG A 147 3.07 5.90 2.95
CA ARG A 147 3.92 4.77 2.54
C ARG A 147 4.56 4.99 1.16
N ALA A 148 3.88 5.64 0.23
CA ALA A 148 4.43 5.98 -1.07
C ALA A 148 5.60 6.95 -0.92
N LEU A 149 5.46 7.96 -0.04
CA LEU A 149 6.54 8.88 0.34
C LEU A 149 7.77 8.13 0.85
N ALA A 150 7.57 7.23 1.83
CA ALA A 150 8.65 6.42 2.40
C ALA A 150 9.31 5.47 1.37
N ALA A 151 8.53 4.90 0.46
CA ALA A 151 9.05 4.07 -0.63
C ALA A 151 9.89 4.90 -1.62
N MET A 152 9.44 6.11 -1.98
CA MET A 152 10.22 7.03 -2.82
C MET A 152 11.57 7.38 -2.18
N ALA A 153 11.58 7.74 -0.89
CA ALA A 153 12.82 8.02 -0.17
C ALA A 153 13.76 6.80 -0.13
N THR A 154 13.20 5.59 -0.04
CA THR A 154 13.97 4.34 -0.11
C THR A 154 14.61 4.14 -1.46
N ILE A 155 13.85 4.35 -2.54
CA ILE A 155 14.34 4.21 -3.91
C ILE A 155 15.46 5.22 -4.16
N VAL A 156 15.24 6.50 -3.86
CA VAL A 156 16.27 7.55 -3.98
C VAL A 156 17.51 7.19 -3.18
N ALA A 157 17.35 6.62 -1.98
CA ALA A 157 18.50 6.21 -1.18
C ALA A 157 19.25 4.99 -1.71
N ALA A 158 18.58 4.12 -2.48
CA ALA A 158 19.20 2.96 -3.10
C ALA A 158 19.97 3.30 -4.38
N VAL A 159 19.41 4.18 -5.22
CA VAL A 159 19.97 4.50 -6.56
C VAL A 159 20.75 5.81 -6.60
N GLY A 160 20.65 6.64 -5.56
CA GLY A 160 21.24 7.98 -5.53
C GLY A 160 20.31 9.06 -6.07
N GLU A 161 20.67 10.31 -5.81
CA GLU A 161 19.89 11.48 -6.24
C GLU A 161 19.85 11.65 -7.76
N ASP A 162 20.94 11.33 -8.46
CA ASP A 162 21.10 11.57 -9.90
C ASP A 162 20.10 10.76 -10.75
N ALA A 163 19.65 9.62 -10.23
CA ALA A 163 18.64 8.77 -10.86
C ALA A 163 17.21 9.27 -10.63
N ALA A 164 17.01 10.21 -9.70
CA ALA A 164 15.71 10.80 -9.44
C ALA A 164 15.37 11.89 -10.49
N PRO A 165 14.10 12.05 -10.89
CA PRO A 165 13.69 13.17 -11.72
C PRO A 165 14.08 14.52 -11.07
N ALA A 166 14.48 15.50 -11.88
CA ALA A 166 14.85 16.82 -11.38
C ALA A 166 13.73 17.42 -10.50
N GLY A 167 14.09 17.90 -9.31
CA GLY A 167 13.16 18.46 -8.32
C GLY A 167 12.33 17.42 -7.54
N ALA A 168 12.45 16.12 -7.82
CA ALA A 168 11.71 15.09 -7.08
C ALA A 168 12.14 14.99 -5.62
N VAL A 169 13.42 15.17 -5.33
CA VAL A 169 13.97 15.15 -3.96
C VAL A 169 13.48 16.36 -3.16
N ASP A 170 13.48 17.55 -3.75
CA ASP A 170 12.96 18.76 -3.08
C ASP A 170 11.46 18.62 -2.80
N ALA A 171 10.68 18.14 -3.77
CA ALA A 171 9.26 17.88 -3.58
C ALA A 171 8.99 16.82 -2.50
N LEU A 172 9.86 15.81 -2.40
CA LEU A 172 9.80 14.76 -1.39
C LEU A 172 10.09 15.32 0.02
N LEU A 173 11.08 16.20 0.16
CA LEU A 173 11.42 16.88 1.41
C LEU A 173 10.34 17.88 1.83
N ASP A 174 9.76 18.61 0.88
CA ASP A 174 8.59 19.49 1.11
C ASP A 174 7.40 18.69 1.65
N ALA A 175 7.08 17.56 1.00
CA ALA A 175 5.98 16.69 1.41
C ALA A 175 6.23 16.04 2.78
N ALA A 176 7.47 15.61 3.06
CA ALA A 176 7.85 15.09 4.37
C ALA A 176 7.76 16.16 5.46
N THR A 177 8.20 17.40 5.19
CA THR A 177 8.09 18.52 6.15
C THR A 177 6.63 18.79 6.51
N LYS A 178 5.74 18.80 5.50
CA LYS A 178 4.28 18.94 5.71
C LYS A 178 3.72 17.76 6.50
N GLY A 179 4.16 16.54 6.22
CA GLY A 179 3.71 15.33 6.91
C GLY A 179 4.16 15.25 8.38
N VAL A 180 5.34 15.78 8.73
CA VAL A 180 5.76 15.93 10.15
C VAL A 180 4.92 16.98 10.86
N SER A 181 4.58 18.07 10.16
CA SER A 181 3.76 19.16 10.69
C SER A 181 2.26 18.80 10.78
N ASP A 182 1.86 17.61 10.35
CA ASP A 182 0.49 17.15 10.46
C ASP A 182 0.18 16.83 11.93
N GLN A 183 -0.81 17.53 12.47
CA GLN A 183 -1.21 17.49 13.89
C GLN A 183 -2.52 16.71 14.08
N GLY A 184 -2.87 15.81 13.17
CA GLY A 184 -4.01 14.94 13.35
C GLY A 184 -3.79 14.02 14.56
N GLY A 185 -4.77 13.93 15.45
CA GLY A 185 -4.74 12.97 16.57
C GLY A 185 -5.16 11.55 16.18
N ASP A 186 -5.15 11.21 14.89
CA ASP A 186 -5.61 9.92 14.36
C ASP A 186 -4.45 9.04 13.85
N ASP A 187 -4.73 7.74 13.67
CA ASP A 187 -3.75 6.75 13.23
C ASP A 187 -3.12 7.08 11.87
N ALA A 188 -3.85 7.80 11.01
CA ALA A 188 -3.39 8.21 9.70
C ALA A 188 -2.31 9.30 9.81
N SER A 189 -2.49 10.28 10.70
CA SER A 189 -1.50 11.33 10.96
C SER A 189 -0.24 10.77 11.63
N SER A 190 -0.39 9.85 12.58
CA SER A 190 0.74 9.13 13.18
C SER A 190 1.56 8.36 12.12
N THR A 191 0.88 7.62 11.24
CA THR A 191 1.52 6.91 10.12
C THR A 191 2.24 7.88 9.17
N MET A 192 1.62 9.03 8.88
CA MET A 192 2.19 10.07 8.02
C MET A 192 3.45 10.68 8.63
N ARG A 193 3.42 11.00 9.93
CA ARG A 193 4.57 11.51 10.68
C ARG A 193 5.72 10.51 10.71
N GLU A 194 5.46 9.25 11.06
CA GLU A 194 6.46 8.17 11.06
C GLU A 194 7.10 7.98 9.68
N CYS A 195 6.29 7.92 8.62
CA CYS A 195 6.79 7.78 7.26
C CYS A 195 7.62 9.00 6.83
N SER A 196 7.22 10.20 7.22
CA SER A 196 7.94 11.45 6.91
C SER A 196 9.30 11.51 7.62
N LEU A 197 9.37 11.12 8.89
CA LEU A 197 10.64 11.00 9.63
C LEU A 197 11.56 9.94 9.00
N ARG A 198 11.01 8.80 8.59
CA ARG A 198 11.76 7.79 7.83
C ARG A 198 12.28 8.34 6.50
N CYS A 199 11.52 9.20 5.82
CA CYS A 199 11.99 9.85 4.59
C CYS A 199 13.23 10.70 4.87
N PHE A 200 13.19 11.56 5.89
CA PHE A 200 14.35 12.36 6.29
C PHE A 200 15.55 11.49 6.65
N GLY A 201 15.34 10.44 7.46
CA GLY A 201 16.43 9.53 7.86
C GLY A 201 17.08 8.83 6.66
N ARG A 202 16.29 8.39 5.67
CA ARG A 202 16.81 7.75 4.46
C ARG A 202 17.54 8.73 3.55
N LEU A 203 17.00 9.94 3.37
CA LEU A 203 17.62 10.96 2.51
C LEU A 203 18.87 11.59 3.15
N ALA A 204 18.96 11.62 4.48
CA ALA A 204 20.16 12.12 5.18
C ALA A 204 21.43 11.35 4.82
N VAL A 205 21.30 10.05 4.56
CA VAL A 205 22.44 9.17 4.17
C VAL A 205 22.96 9.52 2.76
N VAL A 206 22.11 10.13 1.92
CA VAL A 206 22.36 10.28 0.48
C VAL A 206 22.69 11.72 0.13
N LEU A 207 21.99 12.67 0.74
CA LEU A 207 22.10 14.10 0.44
C LEU A 207 23.18 14.79 1.28
N GLU A 208 23.66 14.14 2.35
CA GLU A 208 24.68 14.66 3.27
C GLU A 208 24.45 16.17 3.59
N GLY A 209 25.41 17.04 3.25
CA GLY A 209 25.37 18.48 3.51
C GLY A 209 24.23 19.22 2.80
N ARG A 210 23.66 18.65 1.73
CA ARG A 210 22.52 19.25 0.99
C ARG A 210 21.21 19.16 1.74
N LEU A 211 21.11 18.31 2.77
CA LEU A 211 19.93 18.26 3.64
C LEU A 211 19.88 19.46 4.60
N SER A 212 21.00 20.15 4.84
CA SER A 212 21.12 21.23 5.84
C SER A 212 20.02 22.30 5.77
N PRO A 213 19.59 22.81 4.60
CA PRO A 213 18.53 23.83 4.52
C PRO A 213 17.16 23.35 5.03
N TRP A 214 16.93 22.03 5.03
CA TRP A 214 15.65 21.41 5.39
C TRP A 214 15.55 21.08 6.88
N LEU A 215 16.69 20.88 7.55
CA LEU A 215 16.74 20.47 8.96
C LEU A 215 16.03 21.45 9.92
N PRO A 216 16.15 22.80 9.79
CA PRO A 216 15.45 23.71 10.67
C PRO A 216 13.92 23.60 10.58
N GLY A 217 13.39 23.39 9.37
CA GLY A 217 11.96 23.20 9.15
C GLY A 217 11.47 21.87 9.73
N ALA A 218 12.18 20.78 9.45
CA ALA A 218 11.85 19.45 9.95
C ALA A 218 11.94 19.35 11.48
N THR A 219 12.99 19.92 12.10
CA THR A 219 13.17 19.94 13.55
C THR A 219 12.12 20.79 14.26
N ARG A 220 11.75 21.94 13.70
CA ARG A 220 10.66 22.77 14.22
C ARG A 220 9.32 22.05 14.12
N ALA A 221 9.06 21.38 13.00
CA ALA A 221 7.85 20.60 12.81
C ALA A 221 7.76 19.45 13.83
N ALA A 222 8.88 18.75 14.08
CA ALA A 222 8.94 17.69 15.08
C ALA A 222 8.76 18.21 16.52
N ALA A 223 9.39 19.32 16.89
CA ALA A 223 9.27 19.90 18.22
C ALA A 223 7.82 20.32 18.56
N ASN A 224 7.14 21.00 17.62
CA ASN A 224 5.73 21.36 17.79
C ASN A 224 4.81 20.14 17.89
N ALA A 225 5.24 19.00 17.35
CA ALA A 225 4.50 17.76 17.36
C ALA A 225 4.58 17.03 18.71
N ASP A 226 5.69 17.21 19.44
CA ASP A 226 5.91 16.62 20.78
C ASP A 226 5.26 17.47 21.90
N ASP A 227 5.24 18.80 21.76
CA ASP A 227 4.64 19.72 22.75
C ASP A 227 3.11 19.52 22.90
N ASP A 228 2.41 19.08 21.85
CA ASP A 228 0.97 18.85 21.88
C ASP A 228 0.58 17.50 22.53
N ASP A 229 1.46 16.49 22.51
CA ASP A 229 1.22 15.19 23.19
C ASP A 229 1.28 15.34 24.73
N ASP A 230 2.04 16.30 25.25
CA ASP A 230 2.19 16.56 26.70
C ASP A 230 1.07 17.46 27.27
N ALA A 231 0.35 18.21 26.41
CA ALA A 231 -0.74 19.10 26.82
C ALA A 231 -2.06 18.36 27.18
N GLY A 232 -2.16 17.04 26.93
CA GLY A 232 -3.35 16.22 27.24
C GLY A 232 -3.40 15.64 28.67
N GLY A 233 -2.32 15.78 29.46
CA GLY A 233 -2.14 15.07 30.73
C GLY A 233 -2.04 15.95 31.97
N GLY A 234 -2.95 16.91 32.20
CA GLY A 234 -2.75 17.89 33.28
C GLY A 234 -3.98 18.58 33.86
N GLY A 235 -5.14 17.94 33.91
CA GLY A 235 -6.38 18.50 34.46
C GLY A 235 -6.71 18.08 35.90
N GLY A 236 -5.72 18.02 36.80
CA GLY A 236 -5.90 17.57 38.19
C GLY A 236 -5.59 18.65 39.22
N GLY A 237 -6.32 19.76 39.22
CA GLY A 237 -6.10 20.87 40.16
C GLY A 237 -7.39 21.60 40.48
N GLY A 238 -8.18 21.08 41.42
CA GLY A 238 -9.44 21.72 41.79
C GLY A 238 -10.10 21.15 43.04
N SER A 239 -9.54 21.42 44.22
CA SER A 239 -10.31 21.80 45.40
C SER A 239 -9.37 22.19 46.53
N SER A 240 -9.01 23.47 46.56
CA SER A 240 -8.95 24.20 47.83
C SER A 240 -10.26 24.94 47.97
N ALA A 241 -11.03 24.61 48.99
CA ALA A 241 -12.02 25.48 49.62
C ALA A 241 -12.53 24.78 50.90
N PRO A 242 -13.11 25.54 51.83
CA PRO A 242 -12.51 26.59 52.63
C PRO A 242 -12.40 26.20 54.12
#